data_AF-A0A323VKL1-F1
#
_entry.id   AF-A0A323VKL1-F1
#
_cell.length_a   1.000
_cell.length_b   1.000
_cell.length_c   1.000
_cell.angle_alpha   90.00
_cell.angle_beta   90.00
_cell.angle_gamma   90.00
#
_symmetry.space_group_name_H-M   'P 1'
#
loop_
_entity.id
_entity.type
_entity.pdbx_description
1 polymer ?
#
loop_
_entity_poly.entity_id
_entity_poly.type
_entity_poly.pdbx_seq_one_letter_code
_entity_poly.pdbx_strand_id
1 'polypeptide(L)'
;LDVTVALDRPAVAPAEALTALLDQLVAADGAWFGVDLTGVRLEATDTGWAWGSGEVVRADSGSLVALLSARTLPDGRALARR
;
A
#
# COMPACT_ATOMS: atom_id res chain seq x y z
N LEU A 1 -2.61 -10.14 5.26
CA LEU A 1 -2.94 -9.34 4.07
C LEU A 1 -2.68 -10.15 2.80
N ASP A 2 -1.52 -10.79 2.65
CA ASP A 2 -1.22 -11.62 1.47
C ASP A 2 -2.32 -12.64 1.11
N VAL A 3 -2.90 -13.32 2.11
CA VAL A 3 -4.01 -14.26 1.87
C VAL A 3 -5.32 -13.53 1.50
N THR A 4 -5.69 -12.48 2.23
CA THR A 4 -6.98 -11.79 2.03
C THR A 4 -7.00 -11.02 0.71
N VAL A 5 -5.90 -10.33 0.38
CA VAL A 5 -5.73 -9.60 -0.89
C VAL A 5 -5.75 -10.58 -2.07
N ALA A 6 -5.02 -11.70 -1.99
CA ALA A 6 -5.03 -12.70 -3.05
C ALA A 6 -6.42 -13.32 -3.30
N LEU A 7 -7.29 -13.34 -2.29
CA LEU A 7 -8.65 -13.85 -2.36
C LEU A 7 -9.71 -12.77 -2.65
N ASP A 8 -9.29 -11.53 -2.94
CA ASP A 8 -10.18 -10.37 -3.10
C ASP A 8 -11.16 -10.20 -1.92
N ARG A 9 -10.61 -10.35 -0.71
CA ARG A 9 -11.33 -10.19 0.56
C ARG A 9 -10.85 -8.94 1.29
N PRO A 10 -11.75 -8.24 2.01
CA PRO A 10 -11.36 -7.13 2.87
C PRO A 10 -10.28 -7.54 3.87
N ALA A 11 -9.44 -6.58 4.25
CA ALA A 11 -8.51 -6.78 5.33
C ALA A 11 -9.25 -7.12 6.63
N VAL A 12 -8.72 -8.10 7.37
CA VAL A 12 -9.25 -8.49 8.70
C VAL A 12 -8.61 -7.64 9.82
N ALA A 13 -7.50 -6.97 9.52
CA ALA A 13 -6.83 -6.09 10.46
C ALA A 13 -7.65 -4.81 10.71
N PRO A 14 -7.67 -4.28 11.94
CA PRO A 14 -8.31 -3.01 12.23
C PRO A 14 -7.74 -1.86 11.39
N ALA A 15 -8.58 -0.90 11.03
CA ALA A 15 -8.22 0.23 10.18
C ALA A 15 -7.05 1.05 10.77
N GLU A 16 -7.06 1.28 12.08
CA GLU A 16 -6.01 2.00 12.79
C GLU A 16 -4.65 1.28 12.73
N ALA A 17 -4.66 -0.06 12.74
CA ALA A 17 -3.44 -0.86 12.62
C ALA A 17 -2.87 -0.80 11.21
N LEU A 18 -3.73 -0.77 10.19
CA LEU A 18 -3.33 -0.60 8.79
C LEU A 18 -2.75 0.80 8.55
N THR A 19 -3.41 1.85 9.03
CA THR A 19 -2.91 3.22 8.93
C THR A 19 -1.54 3.37 9.61
N ALA A 20 -1.37 2.85 10.83
CA ALA A 20 -0.09 2.89 11.52
C ALA A 20 1.01 2.13 10.74
N LEU A 21 0.69 0.99 10.13
CA LEU A 21 1.63 0.25 9.30
C LEU A 21 2.00 1.00 8.02
N LEU A 22 1.02 1.61 7.35
CA LEU A 22 1.24 2.46 6.17
C LEU A 22 2.20 3.62 6.50
N ASP A 23 2.00 4.29 7.63
CA ASP A 23 2.89 5.37 8.10
C ASP A 23 4.34 4.87 8.30
N GLN A 24 4.53 3.68 8.87
CA GLN A 24 5.87 3.11 9.04
C GLN A 24 6.53 2.75 7.70
N LEU A 25 5.76 2.18 6.76
CA LEU A 25 6.27 1.79 5.44
C LEU A 25 6.72 3.00 4.61
N VAL A 26 5.96 4.09 4.63
CA VAL A 26 6.35 5.33 3.92
C VAL A 26 7.45 6.10 4.66
N ALA A 27 7.51 6.03 6.00
CA ALA A 27 8.61 6.61 6.77
C ALA A 27 9.96 5.93 6.47
N ALA A 28 9.93 4.64 6.12
CA ALA A 28 11.09 3.90 5.64
C ALA A 28 11.46 4.23 4.18
N ASP A 29 10.74 5.13 3.50
CA ASP A 29 10.91 5.51 2.09
C ASP A 29 11.06 4.29 1.16
N GLY A 30 10.25 3.24 1.37
CA GLY A 30 10.31 2.02 0.56
C GLY A 30 11.57 1.16 0.75
N ALA A 31 12.47 1.49 1.68
CA ALA A 31 13.74 0.79 1.88
C ALA A 31 13.58 -0.67 2.33
N TRP A 32 12.55 -1.00 3.11
CA TRP A 32 12.34 -2.36 3.62
C TRP A 32 12.07 -3.38 2.52
N PHE A 33 11.45 -2.94 1.42
CA PHE A 33 11.02 -3.81 0.32
C PHE A 33 11.57 -3.37 -1.03
N GLY A 34 12.44 -2.36 -1.10
CA GLY A 34 13.02 -1.86 -2.34
C GLY A 34 11.95 -1.34 -3.32
N VAL A 35 10.94 -0.65 -2.80
CA VAL A 35 9.90 0.00 -3.61
C VAL A 35 10.34 1.42 -3.91
N ASP A 36 10.11 1.89 -5.13
CA ASP A 36 10.32 3.29 -5.51
C ASP A 36 9.05 4.10 -5.26
N LEU A 37 9.13 5.06 -4.34
CA LEU A 37 8.04 5.97 -3.99
C LEU A 37 8.16 7.33 -4.68
N THR A 38 9.17 7.52 -5.53
CA THR A 38 9.43 8.79 -6.20
C THR A 38 8.27 9.14 -7.14
N GLY A 39 7.70 10.33 -6.95
CA GLY A 39 6.63 10.83 -7.82
C GLY A 39 5.32 10.05 -7.74
N VAL A 40 5.07 9.34 -6.64
CA VAL A 40 3.82 8.62 -6.38
C VAL A 40 3.03 9.29 -5.27
N ARG A 41 1.70 9.34 -5.45
CA ARG A 41 0.72 9.71 -4.43
C ARG A 41 -0.15 8.50 -4.11
N LEU A 42 -0.05 8.00 -2.89
CA LEU A 42 -0.83 6.88 -2.38
C LEU A 42 -2.11 7.41 -1.71
N GLU A 43 -3.26 6.81 -2.00
CA GLU A 43 -4.54 7.19 -1.38
C GLU A 43 -5.37 5.96 -1.02
N ALA A 44 -5.67 5.82 0.27
CA ALA A 44 -6.53 4.78 0.81
C ALA A 44 -8.00 5.14 0.62
N THR A 45 -8.79 4.25 0.03
CA THR A 45 -10.21 4.49 -0.24
C THR A 45 -11.12 4.27 0.97
N ASP A 46 -10.61 3.69 2.05
CA ASP A 46 -11.37 3.21 3.22
C ASP A 46 -11.03 3.93 4.54
N THR A 47 -9.88 4.60 4.62
CA THR A 47 -9.41 5.27 5.85
C THR A 47 -9.15 6.77 5.70
N GLY A 48 -9.24 7.30 4.48
CA GLY A 48 -8.87 8.69 4.17
C GLY A 48 -7.37 8.96 4.26
N TRP A 49 -6.55 7.93 4.51
CA TRP A 49 -5.10 8.03 4.55
C TRP A 49 -4.54 8.36 3.15
N ALA A 50 -3.57 9.25 3.09
CA ALA A 50 -2.88 9.60 1.85
C ALA A 50 -1.45 10.05 2.13
N TRP A 51 -0.54 9.77 1.20
CA TRP A 51 0.87 10.15 1.31
C TRP A 51 1.47 10.45 -0.07
N GLY A 52 2.42 11.38 -0.11
CA GLY A 52 3.19 11.69 -1.30
C GLY A 52 2.49 12.61 -2.31
N SER A 53 3.13 12.74 -3.47
CA SER A 53 2.69 13.62 -4.57
C SER A 53 3.13 13.02 -5.91
N GLY A 54 2.33 13.26 -6.96
CA GLY A 54 2.58 12.76 -8.31
C GLY A 54 1.48 11.83 -8.82
N GLU A 55 1.85 10.72 -9.46
CA GLU A 55 0.89 9.77 -10.03
C GLU A 55 0.08 9.09 -8.92
N VAL A 56 -1.25 9.12 -9.05
CA VAL A 56 -2.14 8.66 -7.99
C VAL A 56 -2.35 7.15 -8.09
N VAL A 57 -1.97 6.44 -7.03
CA VAL A 57 -2.28 5.03 -6.80
C VAL A 57 -3.35 4.93 -5.72
N ARG A 58 -4.58 4.60 -6.14
CA ARG A 58 -5.74 4.41 -5.25
C ARG A 58 -6.04 2.93 -5.04
N ALA A 59 -6.15 2.53 -3.78
CA ALA A 59 -6.61 1.21 -3.37
C ALA A 59 -7.11 1.24 -1.90
N ASP A 60 -7.68 0.16 -1.40
CA ASP A 60 -7.94 0.03 0.05
C ASP A 60 -6.62 -0.06 0.84
N SER A 61 -6.67 0.22 2.14
CA SER A 61 -5.49 0.25 3.00
C SER A 61 -4.72 -1.08 3.00
N GLY A 62 -5.41 -2.22 2.91
CA GLY A 62 -4.78 -3.54 2.85
C GLY A 62 -4.01 -3.78 1.55
N SER A 63 -4.60 -3.39 0.42
CA SER A 63 -3.95 -3.42 -0.89
C SER A 63 -2.75 -2.47 -0.98
N LEU A 64 -2.83 -1.28 -0.39
CA LEU A 64 -1.69 -0.36 -0.31
C LEU A 64 -0.53 -0.94 0.51
N VAL A 65 -0.83 -1.60 1.64
CA VAL A 65 0.21 -2.33 2.40
C VAL A 65 0.84 -3.43 1.55
N ALA A 66 0.06 -4.19 0.78
CA ALA A 66 0.58 -5.22 -0.11
C ALA A 66 1.52 -4.63 -1.17
N LEU A 67 1.10 -3.56 -1.85
CA LEU A 67 1.90 -2.84 -2.84
C LEU A 67 3.22 -2.31 -2.25
N LEU A 68 3.17 -1.66 -1.09
CA LEU A 68 4.34 -1.16 -0.35
C LEU A 68 5.24 -2.29 0.15
N SER A 69 4.70 -3.50 0.31
CA SER A 69 5.44 -4.73 0.62
C SER A 69 5.97 -5.45 -0.62
N ALA A 70 6.06 -4.74 -1.75
CA ALA A 70 6.48 -5.22 -3.06
C ALA A 70 5.67 -6.43 -3.58
N ARG A 71 4.37 -6.50 -3.25
CA ARG A 71 3.45 -7.51 -3.77
C ARG A 71 2.64 -6.97 -4.94
N THR A 72 2.45 -7.82 -5.94
CA THR A 72 1.51 -7.58 -7.04
C THR A 72 0.10 -7.89 -6.55
N LEU A 73 -0.85 -6.99 -6.84
CA LEU A 73 -2.26 -7.20 -6.59
C LEU A 73 -2.85 -8.22 -7.59
N PRO A 74 -4.03 -8.82 -7.30
CA PRO A 74 -4.67 -9.79 -8.20
C PRO A 74 -4.98 -9.25 -9.60
N ASP A 75 -5.17 -7.95 -9.74
CA ASP A 75 -5.42 -7.26 -11.01
C ASP A 75 -4.12 -6.91 -11.78
N GLY A 76 -2.97 -7.37 -11.29
CA GLY A 76 -1.66 -7.17 -11.92
C GLY A 76 -0.98 -5.86 -11.56
N ARG A 77 -1.60 -4.97 -10.77
CA ARG A 77 -0.95 -3.73 -10.31
C ARG A 77 0.21 -4.04 -9.37
N ALA A 78 1.32 -3.32 -9.54
CA ALA A 78 2.48 -3.37 -8.68
C ALA A 78 3.17 -1.99 -8.66
N LEU A 79 3.92 -1.69 -7.61
CA LEU A 79 4.78 -0.50 -7.58
C LEU A 79 6.14 -0.79 -8.24
N ALA A 80 6.75 0.26 -8.77
CA ALA A 80 8.11 0.19 -9.30
C ALA A 80 9.09 -0.19 -8.19
N ARG A 81 10.20 -0.84 -8.57
CA ARG A 81 11.27 -1.25 -7.66
C ARG A 81 12.55 -0.49 -7.97
N ARG A 82 13.36 -0.26 -6.93
CA ARG A 82 14.71 0.32 -7.04
C ARG A 82 15.75 -0.76 -7.34
#